data_AF-A0A7W0TXZ8-F1
#
_entry.id   AF-A0A7W0TXZ8-F1
#
_cell.length_a   1.000
_cell.length_b   1.000
_cell.length_c   1.000
_cell.angle_alpha   90.00
_cell.angle_beta   90.00
_cell.angle_gamma   90.00
#
_symmetry.space_group_name_H-M   'P 1'
#
loop_
_entity.id
_entity.type
_entity.pdbx_description
1 polymer ?
#
loop_
_entity_poly.entity_id
_entity_poly.type
_entity_poly.pdbx_seq_one_letter_code
_entity_poly.pdbx_strand_id
1 'polypeptide(L)'
;MERVAEVEVVGERPPDAYAFSLKALVNGRTYRVAPERDPDQPRFWCIVVYRCSPGGLPDGSERPWVGPCGLRREDLRETLGAIRADPGAWLAKASHEALRAWMLTPAGAAL
;
A
#
# COMPACT_ATOMS: atom_id res chain seq x y z
N MET A 1 -23.72 10.79 2.53
CA MET A 1 -22.95 10.07 3.57
C MET A 1 -21.49 10.28 3.23
N GLU A 2 -20.83 11.18 3.94
CA GLU A 2 -19.42 11.52 3.72
C GLU A 2 -18.58 10.30 4.14
N ARG A 3 -17.80 9.72 3.20
CA ARG A 3 -16.87 8.66 3.56
C ARG A 3 -15.69 9.32 4.27
N VAL A 4 -15.51 9.02 5.55
CA VAL A 4 -14.29 9.37 6.27
C VAL A 4 -13.14 8.64 5.59
N ALA A 5 -12.10 9.37 5.17
CA ALA A 5 -10.90 8.75 4.63
C ALA A 5 -10.28 7.84 5.70
N GLU A 6 -9.95 6.60 5.33
CA GLU A 6 -9.32 5.64 6.25
C GLU A 6 -7.79 5.73 6.22
N VAL A 7 -7.27 6.18 5.08
CA VAL A 7 -5.85 6.31 4.79
C VAL A 7 -5.59 7.61 4.04
N GLU A 8 -4.40 8.18 4.24
CA GLU A 8 -3.90 9.36 3.52
C GLU A 8 -2.52 9.09 2.91
N VAL A 9 -2.19 9.72 1.77
CA VAL A 9 -0.83 9.66 1.20
C VAL A 9 0.08 10.60 2.00
N VAL A 10 1.22 10.10 2.48
CA VAL A 10 2.17 10.87 3.31
C VAL A 10 3.51 11.02 2.60
N GLY A 11 3.97 12.27 2.53
CA GLY A 11 5.28 12.62 1.97
C GLY A 11 5.29 12.52 0.44
N GLU A 12 5.16 13.67 -0.22
CA GLU A 12 5.33 13.75 -1.67
C GLU A 12 6.80 13.61 -2.05
N ARG A 13 7.22 12.36 -2.30
CA ARG A 13 8.27 12.14 -3.28
C ARG A 13 7.75 12.58 -4.66
N PRO A 14 8.64 13.01 -5.59
CA PRO A 14 8.22 13.47 -6.90
C PRO A 14 7.26 12.47 -7.56
N PRO A 15 6.26 12.95 -8.31
CA PRO A 15 5.20 12.13 -8.89
C PRO A 15 5.69 10.98 -9.80
N ASP A 16 6.95 11.01 -10.25
CA ASP A 16 7.60 9.94 -11.02
C ASP A 16 8.17 8.79 -10.16
N ALA A 17 8.10 8.90 -8.83
CA ALA A 17 8.47 7.80 -7.94
C ALA A 17 7.36 6.74 -7.92
N TYR A 18 7.70 5.51 -8.33
CA TYR A 18 6.80 4.35 -8.26
C TYR A 18 6.48 3.91 -6.81
N ALA A 19 7.03 4.57 -5.79
CA ALA A 19 6.75 4.25 -4.40
C ALA A 19 6.29 5.48 -3.63
N PHE A 20 5.28 5.30 -2.79
CA PHE A 20 4.74 6.33 -1.91
C PHE A 20 4.32 5.69 -0.59
N SER A 21 4.11 6.54 0.42
CA SER A 21 3.66 6.09 1.72
C SER A 21 2.19 6.43 1.94
N LEU A 22 1.48 5.54 2.61
CA LEU A 22 0.15 5.74 3.15
C LEU A 22 0.23 5.78 4.67
N LYS A 23 -0.63 6.56 5.32
CA LYS A 23 -0.84 6.51 6.76
C LYS A 23 -2.27 6.13 7.06
N ALA A 24 -2.45 5.12 7.88
CA ALA A 24 -3.76 4.73 8.38
C ALA A 24 -4.17 5.65 9.54
N LEU A 25 -5.32 6.29 9.41
CA LEU A 25 -5.75 7.34 10.34
C LEU A 25 -6.22 6.75 11.69
N VAL A 26 -6.74 5.52 11.68
CA VAL A 26 -7.25 4.82 12.86
C VAL A 26 -6.17 4.42 13.88
N ASN A 27 -4.94 4.16 13.42
CA ASN A 27 -3.86 3.63 14.27
C ASN A 27 -2.53 4.41 14.11
N GLY A 28 -2.50 5.42 13.24
CA GLY A 28 -1.32 6.24 12.96
C GLY A 28 -0.17 5.51 12.27
N ARG A 29 -0.35 4.26 11.84
CA ARG A 29 0.71 3.45 11.22
C ARG A 29 0.96 3.89 9.79
N THR A 30 2.22 3.87 9.40
CA THR A 30 2.66 4.16 8.04
C THR A 30 2.90 2.86 7.28
N TYR A 31 2.52 2.87 6.00
CA TYR A 31 2.69 1.77 5.07
C TYR A 31 3.36 2.30 3.82
N ARG A 32 4.25 1.53 3.20
CA ARG A 32 4.88 1.89 1.93
C ARG A 32 4.32 1.01 0.83
N VAL A 33 3.77 1.65 -0.20
CA VAL A 33 3.36 1.00 -1.45
C VAL A 33 4.52 1.12 -2.42
N ALA A 34 4.98 0.00 -2.98
CA ALA A 34 6.09 -0.03 -3.94
C ALA A 34 5.95 -1.20 -4.92
N PRO A 35 6.49 -1.08 -6.14
CA PRO A 35 6.61 -2.22 -7.03
C PRO A 35 7.81 -3.08 -6.64
N GLU A 36 7.63 -4.39 -6.69
CA GLU A 36 8.71 -5.37 -6.61
C GLU A 36 8.68 -6.29 -7.82
N ARG A 37 9.82 -6.88 -8.18
CA ARG A 37 9.88 -7.84 -9.28
C ARG A 37 9.05 -9.06 -8.94
N ASP A 38 8.23 -9.49 -9.91
CA ASP A 38 7.51 -10.73 -9.83
C ASP A 38 8.53 -11.89 -9.83
N PRO A 39 8.58 -12.73 -8.77
CA PRO A 39 9.59 -13.78 -8.63
C PRO A 39 9.43 -14.89 -9.68
N ASP A 40 8.20 -15.16 -10.12
CA ASP A 40 7.90 -16.16 -11.13
C ASP A 40 8.14 -15.60 -12.55
N GLN A 41 8.04 -14.28 -12.72
CA GLN A 41 8.23 -13.63 -14.00
C GLN A 41 9.02 -12.30 -13.87
N PRO A 42 10.36 -12.33 -13.84
CA PRO A 42 11.22 -11.17 -13.53
C PRO A 42 11.04 -9.93 -14.45
N ARG A 43 10.42 -10.09 -15.61
CA ARG A 43 10.07 -8.99 -16.52
C ARG A 43 8.88 -8.15 -16.03
N PHE A 44 8.02 -8.73 -15.19
CA PHE A 44 6.83 -8.11 -14.63
C PHE A 44 7.05 -7.65 -13.19
N TRP A 45 6.05 -6.96 -12.66
CA TRP A 45 6.04 -6.39 -11.32
C TRP A 45 4.80 -6.84 -10.54
N CYS A 46 4.96 -6.87 -9.22
CA CYS A 46 3.89 -6.95 -8.24
C CYS A 46 3.77 -5.64 -7.48
N ILE A 47 2.56 -5.25 -7.09
CA ILE A 47 2.36 -4.19 -6.09
C ILE A 47 2.55 -4.79 -4.70
N VAL A 48 3.44 -4.20 -3.90
CA VAL A 48 3.74 -4.66 -2.54
C VAL A 48 3.48 -3.55 -1.54
N VAL A 49 2.85 -3.91 -0.42
CA VAL A 49 2.60 -3.01 0.71
C VAL A 49 3.38 -3.48 1.93
N TYR A 50 4.28 -2.63 2.39
CA TYR A 50 5.09 -2.85 3.59
C TYR A 50 4.50 -2.07 4.75
N ARG A 51 4.38 -2.69 5.93
CA ARG A 51 4.23 -1.92 7.16
C ARG A 51 5.57 -1.28 7.49
N CYS A 52 5.55 0.00 7.86
CA CYS A 52 6.75 0.70 8.26
C CYS A 52 6.84 0.78 9.79
N SER A 53 8.06 0.67 10.32
CA SER A 53 8.36 1.02 11.71
C SER A 53 8.21 2.54 11.92
N PRO A 54 8.13 3.04 13.16
CA PRO A 54 7.98 4.47 13.45
C PRO A 54 9.04 5.38 12.79
N GLY A 55 10.23 4.84 12.50
CA GLY A 55 11.29 5.53 11.75
C GLY A 55 11.07 5.64 10.23
N GLY A 56 9.95 5.16 9.70
CA GLY A 56 9.57 5.28 8.29
C GLY A 56 10.22 4.25 7.34
N LEU A 57 10.92 3.25 7.88
CA LEU A 57 11.50 2.13 7.11
C LEU A 57 10.56 0.92 7.13
N PRO A 58 10.52 0.10 6.06
CA PRO A 58 9.83 -1.18 6.07
C PRO A 58 10.26 -2.04 7.28
N ASP A 59 9.29 -2.55 8.01
CA ASP A 59 9.52 -3.39 9.17
C ASP A 59 9.85 -4.82 8.72
N GLY A 60 11.10 -5.25 8.92
CA GLY A 60 11.56 -6.58 8.50
C GLY A 60 10.95 -7.74 9.30
N SER A 61 10.28 -7.47 10.43
CA SER A 61 9.56 -8.48 11.21
C SER A 61 8.15 -8.74 10.70
N GLU A 62 7.62 -7.85 9.87
CA GLU A 62 6.27 -7.92 9.31
C GLU A 62 6.31 -8.50 7.89
N ARG A 63 5.39 -9.41 7.60
CA ARG A 63 5.24 -9.91 6.22
C ARG A 63 4.54 -8.84 5.37
N PRO A 64 5.12 -8.43 4.23
CA PRO A 64 4.45 -7.51 3.34
C PRO A 64 3.24 -8.17 2.69
N TRP A 65 2.23 -7.36 2.37
CA TRP A 65 1.15 -7.81 1.51
C TRP A 65 1.59 -7.71 0.05
N VAL A 66 1.36 -8.77 -0.72
CA VAL A 66 1.64 -8.83 -2.15
C VAL A 66 0.31 -8.83 -2.89
N GLY A 67 0.14 -7.84 -3.75
CA GLY A 67 -1.06 -7.61 -4.54
C GLY A 67 -0.96 -8.12 -5.97
N PRO A 68 -1.64 -7.46 -6.92
CA PRO A 68 -1.59 -7.82 -8.33
C PRO A 68 -0.15 -7.94 -8.83
N CYS A 69 0.15 -9.07 -9.45
CA CYS A 69 1.41 -9.44 -10.10
C CYS A 69 1.24 -9.52 -11.63
N GLY A 70 2.33 -9.75 -12.37
CA GLY A 70 2.27 -9.79 -13.84
C GLY A 70 2.13 -8.41 -14.52
N LEU A 71 2.32 -7.31 -13.79
CA LEU A 71 2.17 -5.95 -14.35
C LEU A 71 3.35 -5.59 -15.25
N ARG A 72 3.06 -5.02 -16.44
CA ARG A 72 4.08 -4.35 -17.26
C ARG A 72 4.42 -2.99 -16.67
N ARG A 73 5.46 -2.37 -17.21
CA ARG A 73 5.88 -1.04 -16.77
C ARG A 73 4.80 0.01 -17.02
N GLU A 74 4.09 -0.04 -18.15
CA GLU A 74 2.97 0.86 -18.43
C GLU A 74 1.82 0.69 -17.44
N ASP A 75 1.39 -0.56 -17.21
CA ASP A 75 0.31 -0.90 -16.27
C ASP A 75 0.69 -0.51 -14.83
N LEU A 76 1.97 -0.65 -14.49
CA LEU A 76 2.49 -0.31 -13.18
C LEU A 76 2.35 1.19 -12.88
N ARG A 77 2.70 2.04 -13.85
CA ARG A 77 2.56 3.51 -13.70
C ARG A 77 1.10 3.90 -13.52
N GLU A 78 0.22 3.35 -14.36
CA GLU A 78 -1.22 3.61 -14.27
C GLU A 78 -1.79 3.13 -12.93
N THR A 79 -1.45 1.90 -12.54
CA THR A 79 -1.93 1.29 -11.29
C THR A 79 -1.51 2.09 -10.08
N LEU A 80 -0.22 2.44 -9.94
CA LEU A 80 0.27 3.21 -8.80
C LEU A 80 -0.27 4.65 -8.80
N GLY A 81 -0.45 5.25 -9.97
CA GLY A 81 -1.09 6.56 -10.11
C GLY A 81 -2.53 6.54 -9.61
N ALA A 82 -3.31 5.52 -10.01
CA ALA A 82 -4.68 5.33 -9.56
C ALA A 82 -4.78 5.07 -8.04
N ILE A 83 -3.87 4.25 -7.48
CA ILE A 83 -3.82 4.02 -6.03
C ILE A 83 -3.48 5.32 -5.30
N ARG A 84 -2.53 6.10 -5.80
CA ARG A 84 -2.13 7.38 -5.19
C ARG A 84 -3.23 8.43 -5.25
N ALA A 85 -4.01 8.46 -6.33
CA ALA A 85 -5.10 9.40 -6.52
C ALA A 85 -6.28 9.15 -5.58
N ASP A 86 -6.60 7.88 -5.30
CA ASP A 86 -7.66 7.51 -4.36
C ASP A 86 -7.36 6.20 -3.61
N PRO A 87 -6.49 6.26 -2.58
CA PRO A 87 -6.09 5.07 -1.83
C PRO A 87 -7.26 4.48 -1.03
N GLY A 88 -8.25 5.31 -0.64
CA GLY A 88 -9.46 4.87 0.04
C GLY A 88 -10.34 4.00 -0.85
N ALA A 89 -10.61 4.44 -2.09
CA ALA A 89 -11.37 3.63 -3.05
C ALA A 89 -10.62 2.36 -3.45
N TRP A 90 -9.29 2.42 -3.60
CA TRP A 90 -8.48 1.23 -3.84
C TRP A 90 -8.60 0.21 -2.70
N LEU A 91 -8.46 0.65 -1.45
CA LEU A 91 -8.53 -0.22 -0.28
C LEU A 91 -9.94 -0.78 -0.03
N ALA A 92 -10.98 -0.07 -0.47
CA ALA A 92 -12.37 -0.49 -0.34
C ALA A 92 -12.81 -1.59 -1.34
N LYS A 93 -11.96 -1.98 -2.30
CA LYS A 93 -12.27 -3.09 -3.22
C LYS A 93 -12.39 -4.40 -2.44
N ALA A 94 -13.37 -5.23 -2.80
CA ALA A 94 -13.59 -6.53 -2.15
C ALA A 94 -12.33 -7.44 -2.19
N SER A 95 -11.56 -7.39 -3.29
CA SER A 95 -10.29 -8.11 -3.43
C SER A 95 -9.20 -7.68 -2.44
N HIS A 96 -9.38 -6.56 -1.73
CA HIS A 96 -8.42 -6.00 -0.77
C HIS A 96 -8.93 -6.06 0.67
N GLU A 97 -9.97 -6.84 0.96
CA GLU A 97 -10.53 -6.96 2.32
C GLU A 97 -9.47 -7.34 3.36
N ALA A 98 -8.63 -8.34 3.06
CA ALA A 98 -7.56 -8.77 3.95
C ALA A 98 -6.49 -7.68 4.16
N LEU A 99 -6.13 -6.94 3.10
CA LEU A 99 -5.22 -5.80 3.18
C LEU A 99 -5.80 -4.69 4.06
N ARG A 100 -7.07 -4.34 3.82
CA ARG A 100 -7.79 -3.32 4.59
C ARG A 100 -7.86 -3.69 6.06
N ALA A 101 -8.25 -4.92 6.38
CA ALA A 101 -8.29 -5.41 7.75
C ALA A 101 -6.92 -5.27 8.43
N TRP A 102 -5.85 -5.76 7.78
CA TRP A 102 -4.48 -5.67 8.32
C TRP A 102 -3.98 -4.22 8.49
N MET A 103 -4.26 -3.33 7.54
CA MET A 103 -3.87 -1.91 7.62
C MET A 103 -4.61 -1.15 8.73
N LEU A 104 -5.87 -1.50 8.96
CA LEU A 104 -6.78 -0.74 9.84
C LEU A 104 -6.97 -1.39 11.22
N THR A 105 -6.31 -2.51 11.50
CA THR A 105 -6.30 -3.09 12.85
C THR A 105 -5.89 -2.03 13.89
N PRO A 106 -6.74 -1.73 14.89
CA PRO A 106 -6.45 -0.71 15.88
C PRO A 106 -5.21 -1.07 16.71
N ALA A 107 -4.43 -0.05 17.08
CA ALA A 107 -3.29 -0.22 17.97
C ALA A 107 -3.80 -0.59 19.38
N GLY A 108 -3.72 -1.87 19.73
CA GLY A 108 -4.24 -2.39 21.01
C GLY A 108 -5.06 -3.68 20.88
N ALA A 109 -5.42 -4.10 19.66
CA ALA A 109 -5.89 -5.45 19.39
C ALA A 109 -4.69 -6.42 19.45
N ALA A 110 -4.18 -6.65 20.66
CA ALA A 110 -3.36 -7.82 20.94
C ALA A 110 -4.29 -9.04 20.90
N LEU A 111 -3.87 -10.09 20.18
CA LEU A 111 -4.30 -11.45 20.49
C LEU A 111 -3.71 -11.86 21.85
#